data_AF-A0A4Q6DU82-F1
#
_entry.id   AF-A0A4Q6DU82-F1
#
_cell.length_a   1.000
_cell.length_b   1.000
_cell.length_c   1.000
_cell.angle_alpha   90.00
_cell.angle_beta   90.00
_cell.angle_gamma   90.00
#
_symmetry.space_group_name_H-M   'P 1'
#
loop_
_entity.id
_entity.type
_entity.pdbx_description
1 polymer ?
#
loop_
_entity_poly.entity_id
_entity_poly.type
_entity_poly.pdbx_seq_one_letter_code
_entity_poly.pdbx_strand_id
1 'polypeptide(L)' 'SGSWFSYNSDKLGQGREAVKQLMTDNPELAAEIEGKIREKIKEVQGT' A
#
# COMPACT_ATOMS: atom_id res chain seq x y z
N SER A 1 12.80 5.01 -15.64
CA SER A 1 11.83 5.50 -14.65
C SER A 1 11.42 4.37 -13.74
N GLY A 2 11.97 4.29 -12.53
CA GLY A 2 11.56 3.28 -11.55
C GLY A 2 10.20 3.66 -10.95
N SER A 3 9.31 2.68 -10.76
CA SER A 3 8.01 2.89 -10.13
C SER A 3 8.19 3.23 -8.66
N TRP A 4 8.05 4.51 -8.30
CA TRP A 4 8.05 4.96 -6.91
C TRP A 4 6.65 4.83 -6.32
N PHE A 5 6.56 4.24 -5.13
CA PHE A 5 5.32 4.11 -4.36
C PHE A 5 5.34 5.10 -3.20
N SER A 6 4.23 5.80 -3.02
CA SER A 6 4.02 6.74 -1.93
C SER A 6 2.63 6.52 -1.34
N TYR A 7 2.51 6.68 -0.02
CA TYR A 7 1.26 6.52 0.72
C TYR A 7 1.13 7.62 1.75
N ASN A 8 0.01 8.36 1.70
CA ASN A 8 -0.36 9.36 2.70
C ASN A 8 0.74 10.40 3.01
N SER A 9 1.54 10.75 1.99
CA SER A 9 2.72 11.62 2.05
C SER A 9 4.06 10.96 2.41
N ASP A 10 4.06 9.71 2.85
CA ASP A 10 5.28 8.93 3.08
C ASP A 10 5.71 8.17 1.82
N LYS A 11 7.02 8.07 1.63
CA LYS A 11 7.59 7.26 0.55
C LYS A 11 7.68 5.81 1.00
N LEU A 12 6.87 4.95 0.37
CA LEU A 12 6.89 3.51 0.65
C LEU A 12 8.12 2.82 0.04
N GLY A 13 8.63 3.35 -1.07
CA GLY A 13 9.87 2.87 -1.69
C GLY A 13 9.80 2.82 -3.21
N GLN A 14 10.93 2.49 -3.84
CA GLN A 14 11.01 2.29 -5.28
C GLN A 14 10.90 0.80 -5.60
N GLY A 15 9.91 0.43 -6.41
CA GLY A 15 9.65 -0.95 -6.80
C GLY A 15 8.88 -1.75 -5.76
N ARG A 16 8.38 -2.91 -6.20
CA ARG A 16 7.52 -3.78 -5.38
C ARG A 16 8.27 -4.43 -4.21
N GLU A 17 9.56 -4.70 -4.37
CA GLU A 17 10.39 -5.31 -3.32
C GLU A 17 10.55 -4.41 -2.10
N ALA A 18 10.86 -3.12 -2.31
CA ALA A 18 10.99 -2.15 -1.23
C ALA A 18 9.68 -2.01 -0.43
N VAL A 19 8.54 -1.89 -1.14
CA VAL A 19 7.23 -1.84 -0.50
C VAL A 19 6.93 -3.13 0.27
N LYS A 20 7.25 -4.30 -0.29
CA LYS A 20 7.05 -5.59 0.37
C LYS A 20 7.86 -5.69 1.67
N GLN A 21 9.11 -5.23 1.65
CA GLN A 21 9.95 -5.21 2.83
C GLN A 21 9.40 -4.26 3.90
N LEU A 22 8.96 -3.06 3.50
CA LEU A 22 8.32 -2.12 4.41
C LEU A 22 7.06 -2.70 5.06
N MET A 23 6.23 -3.41 4.29
CA MET A 23 5.04 -4.08 4.82
C MET A 23 5.36 -5.26 5.74
N THR A 24 6.49 -5.94 5.51
CA THR A 24 6.95 -7.02 6.40
C THR A 24 7.50 -6.46 7.71
N ASP A 25 8.21 -5.34 7.63
CA ASP A 25 8.80 -4.63 8.77
C ASP A 25 7.73 -3.90 9.60
N ASN A 26 6.65 -3.43 8.95
CA ASN A 26 5.56 -2.66 9.55
C ASN A 26 4.21 -3.37 9.28
N PRO A 27 3.90 -4.48 10.00
CA PRO A 27 2.66 -5.23 9.82
C PRO A 27 1.41 -4.41 10.15
N GLU A 28 1.51 -3.42 11.04
CA GLU A 28 0.44 -2.47 11.34
C GLU A 28 0.04 -1.61 10.12
N LEU A 29 1.05 -1.09 9.41
CA LEU A 29 0.87 -0.30 8.20
C LEU A 29 0.31 -1.17 7.08
N ALA A 30 0.79 -2.42 6.97
CA ALA A 30 0.28 -3.39 6.02
C ALA A 30 -1.21 -3.68 6.24
N ALA A 31 -1.63 -3.93 7.48
CA ALA A 31 -3.02 -4.16 7.84
C ALA A 31 -3.90 -2.93 7.56
N GLU A 32 -3.42 -1.72 7.86
CA GLU A 32 -4.14 -0.49 7.55
C GLU A 32 -4.36 -0.33 6.04
N ILE A 33 -3.29 -0.50 5.24
CA ILE A 33 -3.34 -0.37 3.78
C ILE A 33 -4.25 -1.46 3.19
N GLU A 34 -4.17 -2.70 3.67
CA GLU A 34 -5.06 -3.78 3.22
C GLU A 34 -6.54 -3.45 3.50
N GLY A 35 -6.84 -2.96 4.71
CA GLY A 35 -8.19 -2.54 5.08
C GLY A 35 -8.74 -1.47 4.14
N LYS A 36 -7.95 -0.42 3.88
CA LYS A 36 -8.29 0.66 2.95
C LYS A 36 -8.45 0.16 1.51
N ILE A 37 -7.57 -0.72 1.03
CA ILE A 37 -7.68 -1.31 -0.31
C ILE A 37 -8.97 -2.11 -0.42
N ARG A 38 -9.29 -2.95 0.57
CA ARG A 38 -10.50 -3.78 0.56
C ARG A 38 -11.78 -2.95 0.61
N GLU A 39 -11.80 -1.90 1.41
CA GLU A 39 -12.90 -0.94 1.47
C GLU A 39 -13.08 -0.24 0.12
N LYS A 40 -11.99 0.25 -0.48
CA LYS A 40 -12.02 0.93 -1.77
C LYS A 40 -12.40 -0.01 -2.92
N ILE A 41 -11.97 -1.26 -2.89
CA ILE A 41 -12.42 -2.27 -3.86
C ILE A 41 -13.91 -2.53 -3.71
N LYS A 42 -14.44 -2.63 -2.49
CA LYS A 42 -15.90 -2.75 -2.26
C LYS A 42 -16.65 -1.55 -2.82
N GLU A 43 -16.14 -0.33 -2.63
CA GLU A 43 -16.73 0.89 -3.17
C GLU A 43 -16.71 0.89 -4.70
N VAL A 44 -15.58 0.52 -5.31
CA VAL A 44 -15.41 0.51 -6.77
C VAL A 44 -16.22 -0.60 -7.46
N GLN A 45 -16.42 -1.76 -6.84
CA GLN A 45 -17.21 -2.86 -7.42
C GLN A 45 -18.71 -2.74 -7.17
N GLY A 46 -19.16 -1.72 -6.42
CA GLY A 46 -20.57 -1.49 -6.11
C GLY A 46 -21.33 -0.59 -7.09
N THR A 47 -20.74 -0.23 -8.25
CA THR A 47 -21.35 0.62 -9.29
C THR A 47 -21.36 -0.10 -10.63
#